data_AF-A0A8X6YYT8-F1
#
_entry.id   AF-A0A8X6YYT8-F1
#
_cell.length_a   1.000
_cell.length_b   1.000
_cell.length_c   1.000
_cell.angle_alpha   90.00
_cell.angle_beta   90.00
_cell.angle_gamma   90.00
#
_symmetry.space_group_name_H-M   'P 1'
#
loop_
_entity.id
_entity.type
_entity.pdbx_description
1 polymer ?
#
loop_
_entity_poly.entity_id
_entity_poly.type
_entity_poly.pdbx_seq_one_letter_code
_entity_poly.pdbx_strand_id
1 'polypeptide(L)'
;MPQENENVFIAESQSLDVDEQKKNDILSVIESCNDLQDFIKKLKEENLIWYFIGPLCKDENITGQINLKWEKEFQKFEQSIDATHKELKSSLPGQNFLVYPTKDNDFKIRFENEEKPIEISNILRASSEGKVYNISLGKDSQITATKKGSERHYDFTGSSSCEMTINWQAKDSEGNSIDCSMTVKLDSGGIQSVIGEPKFGRITSSEEVLKLVGQNKEVFINRKTLYQAFTDMSRSVDDQQVPAEEIFTKDPHISPQSPTPSSSGYSSPSTPSSRRSSISTSSEFSDEDEIFEDNMSSDEEEYEQEGLKDKVDKIINEIEELEEGKETFTKYFAAQAKQLEDLRTCLKSRRDEVK
;
A
#
# COMPACT_ATOMS: atom_id res chain seq x y z
N MET A 1 -34.06 7.36 -15.03
CA MET A 1 -33.87 6.00 -14.48
C MET A 1 -32.44 5.60 -14.78
N PRO A 2 -31.67 5.15 -13.78
CA PRO A 2 -30.25 4.88 -13.94
C PRO A 2 -30.05 3.57 -14.72
N GLN A 3 -29.13 3.59 -15.67
CA GLN A 3 -28.60 2.38 -16.29
C GLN A 3 -27.64 1.74 -15.30
N GLU A 4 -28.04 0.58 -14.79
CA GLU A 4 -27.16 -0.34 -14.09
C GLU A 4 -26.11 -0.83 -15.09
N ASN A 5 -24.84 -0.56 -14.81
CA ASN A 5 -23.73 -1.21 -15.52
C ASN A 5 -23.65 -2.64 -14.99
N GLU A 6 -24.24 -3.56 -15.75
CA GLU A 6 -24.19 -4.99 -15.55
C GLU A 6 -22.75 -5.48 -15.39
N ASN A 7 -22.51 -6.13 -14.26
CA ASN A 7 -21.41 -7.07 -14.07
C ASN A 7 -21.40 -8.08 -15.23
N VAL A 8 -20.38 -8.02 -16.07
CA VAL A 8 -20.13 -9.03 -17.09
C VAL A 8 -19.57 -10.27 -16.40
N PHE A 9 -20.48 -11.12 -15.92
CA PHE A 9 -20.20 -12.54 -15.70
C PHE A 9 -20.02 -13.19 -17.07
N ILE A 10 -18.78 -13.53 -17.43
CA ILE A 10 -18.48 -14.30 -18.64
C ILE A 10 -18.92 -15.73 -18.37
N ALA A 11 -19.96 -16.18 -19.10
CA ALA A 11 -20.44 -17.55 -19.09
C ALA A 11 -19.39 -18.50 -19.69
N GLU A 12 -19.23 -19.68 -19.06
CA GLU A 12 -18.24 -20.76 -19.33
C GLU A 12 -18.15 -21.28 -20.78
N SER A 13 -19.00 -20.83 -21.71
CA SER A 13 -18.94 -21.21 -23.13
C SER A 13 -18.17 -20.21 -24.01
N GLN A 14 -17.95 -18.98 -23.55
CA GLN A 14 -17.09 -17.99 -24.22
C GLN A 14 -15.63 -18.06 -23.76
N SER A 15 -15.35 -18.72 -22.63
CA SER A 15 -14.00 -18.85 -22.07
C SER A 15 -13.10 -19.79 -22.89
N LEU A 16 -13.66 -20.88 -23.44
CA LEU A 16 -12.90 -21.86 -24.21
C LEU A 16 -12.28 -21.28 -25.50
N ASP A 17 -12.99 -20.40 -26.20
CA ASP A 17 -12.52 -19.79 -27.46
C ASP A 17 -11.42 -18.73 -27.20
N VAL A 18 -11.53 -18.02 -26.07
CA VAL A 18 -10.51 -17.06 -25.63
C VAL A 18 -9.22 -17.77 -25.23
N ASP A 19 -9.31 -18.89 -24.54
CA ASP A 19 -8.13 -19.66 -24.11
C ASP A 19 -7.39 -20.28 -25.32
N GLU A 20 -8.12 -20.77 -26.32
CA GLU A 20 -7.51 -21.32 -27.54
C GLU A 20 -6.87 -20.23 -28.41
N GLN A 21 -7.50 -19.04 -28.51
CA GLN A 21 -6.88 -17.91 -29.18
C GLN A 21 -5.59 -17.46 -28.47
N LYS A 22 -5.61 -17.36 -27.13
CA LYS A 22 -4.42 -17.00 -26.34
C LYS A 22 -3.30 -18.01 -26.49
N LYS A 23 -3.63 -19.29 -26.57
CA LYS A 23 -2.69 -20.37 -26.88
C LYS A 23 -2.07 -20.20 -28.27
N ASN A 24 -2.88 -19.96 -29.30
CA ASN A 24 -2.39 -19.70 -30.66
C ASN A 24 -1.50 -18.46 -30.74
N ASP A 25 -1.87 -17.38 -30.04
CA ASP A 25 -1.04 -16.17 -29.92
C ASP A 25 0.35 -16.53 -29.34
N ILE A 26 0.39 -17.26 -28.22
CA ILE A 26 1.64 -17.69 -27.59
C ILE A 26 2.49 -18.56 -28.51
N LEU A 27 1.88 -19.51 -29.24
CA LEU A 27 2.58 -20.36 -30.20
C LEU A 27 3.23 -19.53 -31.32
N SER A 28 2.51 -18.54 -31.86
CA SER A 28 3.06 -17.58 -32.83
C SER A 28 4.26 -16.80 -32.27
N VAL A 29 4.18 -16.36 -31.01
CA VAL A 29 5.32 -15.70 -30.34
C VAL A 29 6.51 -16.65 -30.23
N ILE A 30 6.31 -17.91 -29.82
CA ILE A 30 7.38 -18.94 -29.73
C ILE A 30 8.09 -19.09 -31.08
N GLU A 31 7.34 -19.21 -32.18
CA GLU A 31 7.89 -19.33 -33.53
C GLU A 31 8.76 -18.14 -33.89
N SER A 32 8.32 -16.93 -33.55
CA SER A 32 8.94 -15.66 -33.93
C SER A 32 10.21 -15.28 -33.13
N CYS A 33 10.47 -15.92 -32.00
CA CYS A 33 11.58 -15.57 -31.10
C CYS A 33 12.80 -16.47 -31.30
N ASN A 34 13.99 -15.93 -31.07
CA ASN A 34 15.25 -16.68 -31.21
C ASN A 34 15.72 -17.28 -29.87
N ASP A 35 15.38 -16.64 -28.76
CA ASP A 35 15.75 -17.07 -27.41
C ASP A 35 14.60 -16.86 -26.42
N LEU A 36 14.70 -17.52 -25.26
CA LEU A 36 13.66 -17.47 -24.22
C LEU A 36 13.47 -16.06 -23.65
N GLN A 37 14.52 -15.23 -23.61
CA GLN A 37 14.40 -13.87 -23.05
C GLN A 37 13.60 -12.96 -23.99
N ASP A 38 13.82 -13.07 -25.30
CA ASP A 38 13.02 -12.41 -26.32
C ASP A 38 11.56 -12.89 -26.29
N PHE A 39 11.34 -14.20 -26.15
CA PHE A 39 10.00 -14.77 -25.93
C PHE A 39 9.28 -14.15 -24.72
N ILE A 40 9.91 -14.17 -23.54
CA ILE A 40 9.34 -13.57 -22.32
C ILE A 40 9.13 -12.06 -22.48
N LYS A 41 9.99 -11.36 -23.23
CA LYS A 41 9.82 -9.93 -23.52
C LYS A 41 8.58 -9.68 -24.38
N LYS A 42 8.42 -10.38 -25.49
CA LYS A 42 7.25 -10.24 -26.38
C LYS A 42 5.95 -10.61 -25.67
N LEU A 43 5.94 -11.66 -24.85
CA LEU A 43 4.78 -11.99 -24.03
C LEU A 43 4.33 -10.85 -23.12
N LYS A 44 5.25 -10.02 -22.61
CA LYS A 44 4.89 -8.83 -21.80
C LYS A 44 4.31 -7.73 -22.67
N GLU A 45 4.93 -7.46 -23.81
CA GLU A 45 4.48 -6.43 -24.77
C GLU A 45 3.08 -6.73 -25.30
N GLU A 46 2.77 -8.00 -25.53
CA GLU A 46 1.46 -8.47 -26.00
C GLU A 46 0.47 -8.79 -24.86
N ASN A 47 0.86 -8.55 -23.60
CA ASN A 47 0.04 -8.82 -22.42
C ASN A 47 -0.41 -10.29 -22.26
N LEU A 48 0.39 -11.22 -22.82
CA LEU A 48 0.19 -12.68 -22.79
C LEU A 48 0.92 -13.37 -21.63
N ILE A 49 1.88 -12.68 -21.00
CA ILE A 49 2.77 -13.30 -19.99
C ILE A 49 2.00 -13.94 -18.84
N TRP A 50 0.87 -13.37 -18.41
CA TRP A 50 0.10 -13.92 -17.30
C TRP A 50 -0.69 -15.18 -17.69
N TYR A 51 -1.16 -15.26 -18.94
CA TYR A 51 -1.77 -16.48 -19.47
C TYR A 51 -0.73 -17.59 -19.58
N PHE A 52 0.48 -17.22 -20.04
CA PHE A 52 1.60 -18.14 -20.09
C PHE A 52 1.99 -18.65 -18.70
N ILE A 53 2.31 -17.78 -17.75
CA ILE A 53 2.78 -18.18 -16.40
C ILE A 53 1.71 -18.92 -15.60
N GLY A 54 0.42 -18.60 -15.81
CA GLY A 54 -0.69 -19.27 -15.16
C GLY A 54 -1.06 -20.59 -15.86
N PRO A 55 -2.21 -20.64 -16.56
CA PRO A 55 -2.74 -21.91 -17.07
C PRO A 55 -1.89 -22.56 -18.16
N LEU A 56 -1.19 -21.78 -18.99
CA LEU A 56 -0.55 -22.29 -20.21
C LEU A 56 0.91 -22.72 -20.04
N CYS A 57 1.52 -22.53 -18.86
CA CYS A 57 2.90 -22.92 -18.59
C CYS A 57 3.09 -24.44 -18.64
N LYS A 58 2.00 -25.17 -18.37
CA LYS A 58 1.94 -26.63 -18.32
C LYS A 58 1.15 -27.24 -19.49
N ASP A 59 0.76 -26.44 -20.48
CA ASP A 59 0.08 -26.96 -21.67
C ASP A 59 1.05 -27.78 -22.52
N GLU A 60 0.71 -29.03 -22.81
CA GLU A 60 1.62 -29.98 -23.48
C GLU A 60 2.11 -29.48 -24.84
N ASN A 61 1.27 -28.76 -25.60
CA ASN A 61 1.66 -28.24 -26.91
C ASN A 61 2.64 -27.07 -26.76
N ILE A 62 2.32 -26.10 -25.90
CA ILE A 62 3.19 -24.95 -25.63
C ILE A 62 4.52 -25.41 -25.02
N THR A 63 4.48 -26.23 -23.97
CA THR A 63 5.66 -26.77 -23.31
C THR A 63 6.50 -27.61 -24.28
N GLY A 64 5.85 -28.38 -25.16
CA GLY A 64 6.51 -29.14 -26.22
C GLY A 64 7.30 -28.23 -27.17
N GLN A 65 6.68 -27.16 -27.68
CA GLN A 65 7.34 -26.21 -28.59
C GLN A 65 8.48 -25.44 -27.92
N ILE A 66 8.29 -25.03 -26.65
CA ILE A 66 9.34 -24.35 -25.89
C ILE A 66 10.52 -25.29 -25.67
N ASN A 67 10.28 -26.54 -25.28
CA ASN A 67 11.36 -27.51 -25.04
C ASN A 67 12.13 -27.85 -26.31
N LEU A 68 11.50 -27.82 -27.49
CA LEU A 68 12.22 -27.99 -28.76
C LEU A 68 13.28 -26.89 -29.01
N LYS A 69 13.06 -25.68 -28.50
CA LYS A 69 13.95 -24.52 -28.73
C LYS A 69 14.85 -24.18 -27.54
N TRP A 70 14.33 -24.27 -26.32
CA TRP A 70 14.90 -23.66 -25.12
C TRP A 70 14.72 -24.50 -23.84
N GLU A 71 14.73 -25.83 -23.93
CA GLU A 71 14.47 -26.75 -22.80
C GLU A 71 15.24 -26.38 -21.51
N LYS A 72 16.56 -26.17 -21.61
CA LYS A 72 17.41 -25.92 -20.43
C LYS A 72 17.12 -24.57 -19.79
N GLU A 73 16.91 -23.54 -20.60
CA GLU A 73 16.57 -22.20 -20.15
C GLU A 73 15.18 -22.18 -19.53
N PHE A 74 14.23 -22.90 -20.13
CA PHE A 74 12.86 -22.99 -19.65
C PHE A 74 12.76 -23.73 -18.32
N GLN A 75 13.43 -24.88 -18.18
CA GLN A 75 13.50 -25.60 -16.89
C GLN A 75 14.06 -24.73 -15.75
N LYS A 76 15.10 -23.93 -16.03
CA LYS A 76 15.64 -22.98 -15.03
C LYS A 76 14.64 -21.88 -14.69
N PHE A 77 13.92 -21.39 -15.70
CA PHE A 77 12.90 -20.38 -15.52
C PHE A 77 11.73 -20.92 -14.65
N GLU A 78 11.21 -22.11 -14.94
CA GLU A 78 10.18 -22.77 -14.14
C GLU A 78 10.62 -22.98 -12.69
N GLN A 79 11.84 -23.50 -12.48
CA GLN A 79 12.39 -23.66 -11.13
C GLN A 79 12.47 -22.33 -10.38
N SER A 80 12.79 -21.24 -11.07
CA SER A 80 12.87 -19.91 -10.47
C SER A 80 11.49 -19.35 -10.10
N ILE A 81 10.45 -19.65 -10.90
CA ILE A 81 9.06 -19.32 -10.59
C ILE A 81 8.61 -20.08 -9.34
N ASP A 82 8.81 -21.39 -9.31
CA ASP A 82 8.40 -22.26 -8.19
C ASP A 82 9.08 -21.86 -6.88
N ALA A 83 10.39 -21.58 -6.94
CA ALA A 83 11.16 -21.12 -5.78
C ALA A 83 10.63 -19.78 -5.24
N THR A 84 10.38 -18.82 -6.14
CA THR A 84 9.87 -17.49 -5.78
C THR A 84 8.45 -17.58 -5.23
N HIS A 85 7.58 -18.34 -5.88
CA HIS A 85 6.21 -18.54 -5.44
C HIS A 85 6.18 -19.16 -4.03
N LYS A 86 7.04 -20.16 -3.77
CA LYS A 86 7.18 -20.77 -2.44
C LYS A 86 7.67 -19.78 -1.39
N GLU A 87 8.65 -18.94 -1.71
CA GLU A 87 9.15 -17.88 -0.82
C GLU A 87 8.00 -16.93 -0.42
N LEU A 88 7.28 -16.40 -1.40
CA LEU A 88 6.22 -15.40 -1.19
C LEU A 88 4.96 -15.98 -0.53
N LYS A 89 4.65 -17.25 -0.77
CA LYS A 89 3.46 -17.91 -0.19
C LYS A 89 3.45 -17.88 1.35
N SER A 90 4.63 -17.87 1.97
CA SER A 90 4.76 -17.73 3.44
C SER A 90 4.34 -16.34 3.95
N SER A 91 4.54 -15.29 3.15
CA SER A 91 4.24 -13.89 3.48
C SER A 91 2.84 -13.47 3.06
N LEU A 92 2.20 -14.24 2.18
CA LEU A 92 0.89 -13.97 1.61
C LEU A 92 -0.06 -15.16 1.85
N PRO A 93 -0.33 -15.53 3.12
CA PRO A 93 -1.18 -16.66 3.42
C PRO A 93 -2.61 -16.41 2.90
N GLY A 94 -3.15 -17.37 2.15
CA GLY A 94 -4.51 -17.29 1.61
C GLY A 94 -4.68 -16.33 0.43
N GLN A 95 -3.60 -15.80 -0.14
CA GLN A 95 -3.66 -15.03 -1.39
C GLN A 95 -3.22 -15.86 -2.59
N ASN A 96 -4.00 -15.82 -3.67
CA ASN A 96 -3.62 -16.41 -4.96
C ASN A 96 -2.91 -15.37 -5.80
N PHE A 97 -1.75 -15.73 -6.34
CA PHE A 97 -0.94 -14.85 -7.15
C PHE A 97 -0.05 -15.64 -8.11
N LEU A 98 0.20 -15.04 -9.26
CA LEU A 98 1.23 -15.44 -10.19
C LEU A 98 2.48 -14.60 -9.94
N VAL A 99 3.65 -15.22 -10.03
CA VAL A 99 4.93 -14.54 -9.91
C VAL A 99 5.95 -15.09 -10.87
N TYR A 100 6.80 -14.22 -11.41
CA TYR A 100 8.03 -14.65 -12.06
C TYR A 100 9.17 -13.67 -11.75
N PRO A 101 10.40 -14.16 -11.59
CA PRO A 101 11.56 -13.31 -11.42
C PRO A 101 11.94 -12.66 -12.75
N THR A 102 12.51 -11.47 -12.68
CA THR A 102 13.13 -10.76 -13.80
C THR A 102 14.64 -10.64 -13.57
N LYS A 103 15.33 -9.86 -14.40
CA LYS A 103 16.74 -9.56 -14.19
C LYS A 103 16.92 -8.86 -12.83
N ASP A 104 18.10 -9.02 -12.24
CA ASP A 104 18.53 -8.30 -11.03
C ASP A 104 17.78 -8.61 -9.71
N ASN A 105 17.21 -9.83 -9.57
CA ASN A 105 16.41 -10.24 -8.41
C ASN A 105 15.11 -9.42 -8.20
N ASP A 106 14.63 -8.79 -9.27
CA ASP A 106 13.33 -8.15 -9.31
C ASP A 106 12.23 -9.21 -9.54
N PHE A 107 11.03 -8.93 -9.05
CA PHE A 107 9.88 -9.82 -9.18
C PHE A 107 8.73 -9.12 -9.85
N LYS A 108 8.01 -9.83 -10.72
CA LYS A 108 6.73 -9.40 -11.28
C LYS A 108 5.64 -10.26 -10.65
N ILE A 109 4.66 -9.62 -10.01
CA ILE A 109 3.57 -10.28 -9.30
C ILE A 109 2.24 -9.82 -9.88
N ARG A 110 1.30 -10.74 -10.04
CA ARG A 110 -0.12 -10.45 -10.33
C ARG A 110 -0.98 -11.25 -9.36
N PHE A 111 -1.87 -10.58 -8.65
CA PHE A 111 -2.83 -11.25 -7.79
C PHE A 111 -4.01 -11.74 -8.64
N GLU A 112 -4.46 -12.97 -8.36
CA GLU A 112 -5.60 -13.62 -9.03
C GLU A 112 -6.89 -13.50 -8.20
N ASN A 113 -6.81 -12.83 -7.05
CA ASN A 113 -7.88 -12.80 -6.06
C ASN A 113 -9.00 -11.81 -6.37
N GLU A 114 -10.22 -12.31 -6.16
CA GLU A 114 -11.50 -11.63 -5.97
C GLU A 114 -11.52 -10.84 -4.64
N GLU A 115 -12.05 -9.60 -4.68
CA GLU A 115 -12.47 -8.66 -3.61
C GLU A 115 -11.59 -8.40 -2.37
N LYS A 116 -10.56 -9.21 -2.08
CA LYS A 116 -9.74 -9.09 -0.88
C LYS A 116 -8.59 -8.09 -1.07
N PRO A 117 -8.29 -7.25 -0.08
CA PRO A 117 -7.11 -6.38 -0.10
C PRO A 117 -5.80 -7.17 -0.24
N ILE A 118 -4.83 -6.57 -0.94
CA ILE A 118 -3.51 -7.16 -1.15
C ILE A 118 -2.56 -6.71 -0.04
N GLU A 119 -1.96 -7.68 0.65
CA GLU A 119 -1.06 -7.43 1.81
C GLU A 119 0.41 -7.18 1.42
N ILE A 120 0.66 -6.16 0.58
CA ILE A 120 2.00 -5.86 0.04
C ILE A 120 3.03 -5.65 1.16
N SER A 121 2.62 -5.05 2.29
CA SER A 121 3.53 -4.81 3.41
C SER A 121 4.11 -6.09 4.01
N ASN A 122 3.41 -7.22 3.94
CA ASN A 122 3.92 -8.48 4.47
C ASN A 122 5.08 -9.00 3.62
N ILE A 123 5.00 -8.83 2.29
CA ILE A 123 6.11 -9.11 1.37
C ILE A 123 7.34 -8.30 1.78
N LEU A 124 7.19 -6.98 1.92
CA LEU A 124 8.32 -6.11 2.24
C LEU A 124 8.90 -6.42 3.62
N ARG A 125 8.07 -6.71 4.63
CA ARG A 125 8.54 -7.06 5.98
C ARG A 125 9.42 -8.31 5.98
N ALA A 126 9.00 -9.36 5.28
CA ALA A 126 9.75 -10.61 5.14
C ALA A 126 10.94 -10.52 4.17
N SER A 127 10.97 -9.52 3.30
CA SER A 127 11.98 -9.37 2.27
C SER A 127 13.33 -8.85 2.79
N SER A 128 14.39 -9.26 2.09
CA SER A 128 15.73 -8.68 2.20
C SER A 128 15.80 -7.31 1.54
N GLU A 129 16.70 -6.46 2.01
CA GLU A 129 16.94 -5.13 1.44
C GLU A 129 17.30 -5.20 -0.06
N GLY A 130 16.82 -4.23 -0.84
CA GLY A 130 17.16 -4.07 -2.26
C GLY A 130 16.34 -4.91 -3.25
N LYS A 131 15.47 -5.83 -2.79
CA LYS A 131 14.54 -6.54 -3.68
C LYS A 131 13.44 -5.59 -4.19
N VAL A 132 13.12 -5.69 -5.48
CA VAL A 132 12.06 -4.88 -6.12
C VAL A 132 10.88 -5.76 -6.50
N TYR A 133 9.69 -5.38 -6.02
CA TYR A 133 8.44 -6.07 -6.30
C TYR A 133 7.57 -5.22 -7.21
N ASN A 134 7.37 -5.68 -8.43
CA ASN A 134 6.54 -5.03 -9.44
C ASN A 134 5.17 -5.71 -9.47
N ILE A 135 4.19 -5.11 -8.82
CA ILE A 135 2.86 -5.68 -8.58
C ILE A 135 1.88 -5.08 -9.58
N SER A 136 1.25 -5.94 -10.37
CA SER A 136 0.22 -5.55 -11.34
C SER A 136 -1.14 -5.59 -10.65
N LEU A 137 -1.86 -4.47 -10.64
CA LEU A 137 -3.19 -4.33 -10.05
C LEU A 137 -4.33 -4.44 -11.09
N GLY A 138 -4.00 -4.68 -12.35
CA GLY A 138 -4.93 -4.70 -13.47
C GLY A 138 -4.18 -4.51 -14.79
N LYS A 139 -4.88 -4.04 -15.83
CA LYS A 139 -4.25 -3.77 -17.14
C LYS A 139 -3.32 -2.56 -17.10
N ASP A 140 -3.72 -1.51 -16.39
CA ASP A 140 -3.09 -0.19 -16.54
C ASP A 140 -2.37 0.31 -15.28
N SER A 141 -2.53 -0.35 -14.13
CA SER A 141 -1.92 0.09 -12.87
C SER A 141 -0.92 -0.90 -12.31
N GLN A 142 0.23 -0.35 -11.90
CA GLN A 142 1.34 -1.10 -11.33
C GLN A 142 1.90 -0.36 -10.11
N ILE A 143 2.25 -1.14 -9.08
CA ILE A 143 3.01 -0.67 -7.93
C ILE A 143 4.42 -1.24 -8.04
N THR A 144 5.42 -0.39 -7.87
CA THR A 144 6.78 -0.81 -7.58
C THR A 144 7.02 -0.65 -6.09
N ALA A 145 7.21 -1.76 -5.39
CA ALA A 145 7.38 -1.82 -3.95
C ALA A 145 8.82 -2.26 -3.60
N THR A 146 9.49 -1.50 -2.74
CA THR A 146 10.87 -1.79 -2.30
C THR A 146 11.04 -1.56 -0.80
N LYS A 147 12.03 -2.23 -0.22
CA LYS A 147 12.44 -2.04 1.18
C LYS A 147 13.85 -1.49 1.26
N LYS A 148 14.03 -0.48 2.12
CA LYS A 148 15.31 0.14 2.45
C LYS A 148 15.39 0.34 3.96
N GLY A 149 16.19 -0.47 4.66
CA GLY A 149 16.13 -0.57 6.12
C GLY A 149 14.71 -0.89 6.62
N SER A 150 14.16 -0.01 7.46
CA SER A 150 12.76 -0.06 7.94
C SER A 150 11.76 0.63 7.00
N GLU A 151 12.25 1.35 5.99
CA GLU A 151 11.43 2.08 5.04
C GLU A 151 10.83 1.13 3.99
N ARG A 152 9.58 1.39 3.65
CA ARG A 152 8.76 0.71 2.67
C ARG A 152 8.32 1.76 1.66
N HIS A 153 8.86 1.64 0.45
CA HIS A 153 8.64 2.57 -0.64
C HIS A 153 7.66 1.97 -1.63
N TYR A 154 6.62 2.72 -1.96
CA TYR A 154 5.59 2.36 -2.92
C TYR A 154 5.50 3.44 -3.99
N ASP A 155 5.93 3.10 -5.20
CA ASP A 155 5.84 3.98 -6.37
C ASP A 155 4.71 3.47 -7.27
N PHE A 156 3.73 4.33 -7.51
CA PHE A 156 2.54 4.03 -8.27
C PHE A 156 2.69 4.55 -9.70
N THR A 157 2.33 3.70 -10.65
CA THR A 157 2.36 4.03 -12.08
C THR A 157 1.07 3.54 -12.73
N GLY A 158 0.66 4.22 -13.79
CA GLY A 158 -0.59 3.92 -14.47
C GLY A 158 -1.62 5.06 -14.43
N SER A 159 -2.74 4.81 -15.10
CA SER A 159 -3.85 5.74 -15.23
C SER A 159 -4.98 5.52 -14.22
N SER A 160 -5.02 4.36 -13.55
CA SER A 160 -6.09 4.05 -12.60
C SER A 160 -5.65 4.20 -11.14
N SER A 161 -6.56 4.70 -10.31
CA SER A 161 -6.34 4.84 -8.87
C SER A 161 -6.56 3.52 -8.14
N CYS A 162 -5.83 3.29 -7.06
CA CYS A 162 -6.10 2.20 -6.11
C CYS A 162 -6.32 2.73 -4.70
N GLU A 163 -6.90 1.88 -3.86
CA GLU A 163 -7.05 2.14 -2.43
C GLU A 163 -5.90 1.48 -1.67
N MET A 164 -5.35 2.20 -0.70
CA MET A 164 -4.30 1.68 0.18
C MET A 164 -4.65 2.01 1.63
N THR A 165 -4.68 0.99 2.48
CA THR A 165 -4.76 1.16 3.93
C THR A 165 -3.36 1.19 4.52
N ILE A 166 -3.10 2.22 5.33
CA ILE A 166 -1.81 2.49 5.95
C ILE A 166 -2.02 2.43 7.45
N ASN A 167 -1.29 1.53 8.12
CA ASN A 167 -1.34 1.34 9.57
C ASN A 167 0.03 1.62 10.17
N TRP A 168 0.08 2.38 11.27
CA TRP A 168 1.32 2.67 12.00
C TRP A 168 1.04 2.99 13.47
N GLN A 169 2.07 2.91 14.31
CA GLN A 169 2.00 3.36 15.70
C GLN A 169 2.57 4.78 15.82
N ALA A 170 1.93 5.60 16.64
CA ALA A 170 2.37 6.94 16.98
C ALA A 170 2.20 7.20 18.48
N LYS A 171 2.75 8.31 18.96
CA LYS A 171 2.54 8.82 20.31
C LYS A 171 1.70 10.09 20.26
N ASP A 172 0.68 10.18 21.11
CA ASP A 172 -0.07 11.42 21.31
C ASP A 172 0.77 12.48 22.07
N SER A 173 0.18 13.63 22.35
CA SER A 173 0.80 14.72 23.12
C SER A 173 1.15 14.35 24.56
N GLU A 174 0.48 13.36 25.13
CA GLU A 174 0.71 12.84 26.48
C GLU A 174 1.79 11.73 26.49
N GLY A 175 2.20 11.26 25.32
CA GLY A 175 3.18 10.20 25.14
C GLY A 175 2.57 8.80 25.09
N ASN A 176 1.25 8.67 25.09
CA ASN A 176 0.56 7.38 24.99
C ASN A 176 0.69 6.83 23.56
N SER A 177 0.93 5.53 23.45
CA SER A 177 0.97 4.85 22.16
C SER A 177 -0.44 4.69 21.61
N ILE A 178 -0.66 5.13 20.37
CA ILE A 178 -1.92 5.00 19.66
C ILE A 178 -1.70 4.30 18.32
N ASP A 179 -2.64 3.43 17.97
CA ASP A 179 -2.68 2.80 16.65
C ASP A 179 -3.36 3.74 15.66
N CYS A 180 -2.57 4.21 14.70
CA CYS A 180 -3.04 5.08 13.63
C CYS A 180 -3.34 4.26 12.37
N SER A 181 -4.45 4.61 11.70
CA SER A 181 -4.85 3.98 10.46
C SER A 181 -5.53 4.98 9.53
N MET A 182 -5.22 4.93 8.24
CA MET A 182 -5.99 5.63 7.22
C MET A 182 -6.07 4.82 5.93
N THR A 183 -7.20 4.91 5.25
CA THR A 183 -7.34 4.41 3.88
C THR A 183 -7.32 5.60 2.93
N VAL A 184 -6.52 5.50 1.88
CA VAL A 184 -6.33 6.58 0.91
C VAL A 184 -6.57 6.09 -0.50
N LYS A 185 -7.18 6.95 -1.32
CA LYS A 185 -7.20 6.81 -2.78
C LYS A 185 -5.92 7.41 -3.34
N LEU A 186 -5.21 6.69 -4.18
CA LEU A 186 -3.95 7.17 -4.73
C LEU A 186 -3.72 6.70 -6.17
N ASP A 187 -2.87 7.44 -6.88
CA ASP A 187 -2.42 7.16 -8.24
C ASP A 187 -0.95 7.58 -8.42
N SER A 188 -0.50 7.73 -9.67
CA SER A 188 0.85 8.20 -9.99
C SER A 188 1.16 9.64 -9.53
N GLY A 189 0.13 10.47 -9.26
CA GLY A 189 0.26 11.80 -8.68
C GLY A 189 0.40 11.80 -7.15
N GLY A 190 0.06 10.70 -6.48
CA GLY A 190 0.13 10.55 -5.02
C GLY A 190 -1.25 10.34 -4.41
N ILE A 191 -1.43 10.81 -3.17
CA ILE A 191 -2.70 10.69 -2.47
C ILE A 191 -3.70 11.69 -3.06
N GLN A 192 -4.82 11.18 -3.57
CA GLN A 192 -5.93 11.99 -4.09
C GLN A 192 -6.90 12.39 -2.97
N SER A 193 -7.24 11.45 -2.08
CA SER A 193 -8.20 11.68 -1.00
C SER A 193 -8.05 10.63 0.10
N VAL A 194 -8.52 10.95 1.31
CA VAL A 194 -8.76 9.96 2.37
C VAL A 194 -10.14 9.33 2.16
N ILE A 195 -10.24 8.02 2.28
CA ILE A 195 -11.49 7.25 2.16
C ILE A 195 -11.87 6.71 3.54
N GLY A 196 -13.15 6.85 3.89
CA GLY A 196 -13.66 6.40 5.17
C GLY A 196 -13.16 7.23 6.36
N GLU A 197 -13.39 6.73 7.56
CA GLU A 197 -12.99 7.40 8.79
C GLU A 197 -11.57 6.95 9.21
N PRO A 198 -10.59 7.86 9.24
CA PRO A 198 -9.26 7.53 9.71
C PRO A 198 -9.24 7.40 11.24
N LYS A 199 -8.36 6.56 11.76
CA LYS A 199 -8.21 6.30 13.19
C LYS A 199 -6.95 7.00 13.70
N PHE A 200 -7.13 7.95 14.63
CA PHE A 200 -6.05 8.72 15.26
C PHE A 200 -6.16 8.79 16.79
N GLY A 201 -6.77 7.80 17.44
CA GLY A 201 -6.85 7.74 18.90
C GLY A 201 -7.63 8.91 19.52
N ARG A 202 -8.92 9.06 19.16
CA ARG A 202 -9.83 10.16 19.57
C ARG A 202 -9.39 11.59 19.17
N ILE A 203 -8.20 11.75 18.61
CA ILE A 203 -7.69 13.04 18.13
C ILE A 203 -8.39 13.41 16.82
N THR A 204 -9.04 14.57 16.82
CA THR A 204 -9.76 15.13 15.65
C THR A 204 -9.14 16.43 15.14
N SER A 205 -8.24 17.06 15.91
CA SER A 205 -7.62 18.33 15.52
C SER A 205 -6.65 18.15 14.36
N SER A 206 -6.78 18.97 13.31
CA SER A 206 -5.98 18.83 12.09
C SER A 206 -4.47 19.00 12.35
N GLU A 207 -4.09 19.88 13.27
CA GLU A 207 -2.69 20.10 13.64
C GLU A 207 -2.08 18.88 14.34
N GLU A 208 -2.82 18.24 15.25
CA GLU A 208 -2.32 17.03 15.93
C GLU A 208 -2.32 15.83 14.99
N VAL A 209 -3.34 15.67 14.14
CA VAL A 209 -3.35 14.65 13.09
C VAL A 209 -2.11 14.76 12.21
N LEU A 210 -1.73 15.98 11.78
CA LEU A 210 -0.51 16.20 11.01
C LEU A 210 0.76 15.80 11.77
N LYS A 211 0.83 16.06 13.09
CA LYS A 211 1.94 15.59 13.93
C LYS A 211 1.99 14.06 13.99
N LEU A 212 0.86 13.39 14.12
CA LEU A 212 0.77 11.92 14.15
C LEU A 212 1.18 11.28 12.82
N VAL A 213 0.71 11.82 11.69
CA VAL A 213 1.14 11.41 10.35
C VAL A 213 2.64 11.67 10.17
N GLY A 214 3.15 12.79 10.69
CA GLY A 214 4.56 13.15 10.71
C GLY A 214 5.47 12.17 11.45
N GLN A 215 4.94 11.38 12.38
CA GLN A 215 5.70 10.35 13.09
C GLN A 215 5.95 9.09 12.25
N ASN A 216 5.17 8.86 11.19
CA ASN A 216 5.42 7.75 10.29
C ASN A 216 6.72 8.01 9.50
N LYS A 217 7.77 7.24 9.81
CA LYS A 217 9.06 7.26 9.10
C LYS A 217 9.25 6.04 8.20
N GLU A 218 8.27 5.15 8.14
CA GLU A 218 8.38 3.88 7.44
C GLU A 218 7.77 3.90 6.06
N VAL A 219 6.74 4.70 5.80
CA VAL A 219 5.97 4.63 4.56
C VAL A 219 6.31 5.80 3.66
N PHE A 220 6.71 5.46 2.44
CA PHE A 220 6.97 6.41 1.37
C PHE A 220 6.07 6.10 0.18
N ILE A 221 5.40 7.12 -0.34
CA ILE A 221 4.48 7.04 -1.48
C ILE A 221 4.99 7.97 -2.56
N ASN A 222 5.26 7.44 -3.76
CA ASN A 222 5.82 8.20 -4.89
C ASN A 222 7.04 9.05 -4.47
N ARG A 223 7.97 8.41 -3.75
CA ARG A 223 9.21 9.02 -3.19
C ARG A 223 9.01 10.13 -2.16
N LYS A 224 7.79 10.36 -1.70
CA LYS A 224 7.47 11.31 -0.63
C LYS A 224 7.22 10.57 0.67
N THR A 225 7.62 11.16 1.79
CA THR A 225 7.18 10.66 3.10
C THR A 225 5.66 10.71 3.20
N LEU A 226 5.07 9.87 4.05
CA LEU A 226 3.63 9.90 4.28
C LEU A 226 3.10 11.32 4.62
N TYR A 227 3.85 12.07 5.44
CA TYR A 227 3.54 13.45 5.78
C TYR A 227 3.52 14.39 4.56
N GLN A 228 4.53 14.31 3.69
CA GLN A 228 4.58 15.13 2.48
C GLN A 228 3.46 14.76 1.51
N ALA A 229 3.24 13.46 1.28
CA ALA A 229 2.16 12.99 0.41
C ALA A 229 0.78 13.44 0.93
N PHE A 230 0.58 13.42 2.25
CA PHE A 230 -0.65 13.84 2.89
C PHE A 230 -0.86 15.37 2.83
N THR A 231 0.18 16.17 3.02
CA THR A 231 0.09 17.64 2.98
C THR A 231 -0.04 18.21 1.57
N ASP A 232 0.58 17.57 0.58
CA ASP A 232 0.44 17.97 -0.83
C ASP A 232 -1.00 17.78 -1.34
N MET A 233 -1.71 16.77 -0.83
CA MET A 233 -3.15 16.61 -1.08
C MET A 233 -3.93 17.85 -0.61
N SER A 234 -3.70 18.32 0.61
CA SER A 234 -4.36 19.52 1.15
C SER A 234 -4.05 20.78 0.33
N ARG A 235 -2.81 20.95 -0.15
CA ARG A 235 -2.43 22.09 -0.99
C ARG A 235 -3.03 22.04 -2.38
N SER A 236 -3.16 20.86 -2.98
CA SER A 236 -3.77 20.72 -4.31
C SER A 236 -5.26 21.11 -4.35
N VAL A 237 -5.93 21.09 -3.19
CA VAL A 237 -7.30 21.60 -3.02
C VAL A 237 -7.30 23.13 -2.92
N ASP A 238 -6.31 23.72 -2.24
CA ASP A 238 -6.17 25.18 -2.09
C ASP A 238 -5.63 25.87 -3.38
N ASP A 239 -4.73 25.23 -4.12
CA ASP A 239 -4.12 25.78 -5.35
C ASP A 239 -5.07 25.82 -6.56
N GLN A 240 -6.28 25.25 -6.46
CA GLN A 240 -7.37 25.52 -7.41
C GLN A 240 -8.08 26.87 -7.15
N GLN A 241 -7.68 27.61 -6.10
CA GLN A 241 -7.99 29.02 -5.92
C GLN A 241 -6.71 29.86 -6.06
N VAL A 242 -6.42 30.31 -7.27
CA VAL A 242 -5.51 31.45 -7.48
C VAL A 242 -6.34 32.74 -7.35
N PRO A 243 -6.05 33.67 -6.43
CA PRO A 243 -6.38 35.07 -6.66
C PRO A 243 -5.35 35.62 -7.65
N ALA A 244 -5.83 35.99 -8.82
CA ALA A 244 -5.08 36.82 -9.74
C ALA A 244 -4.98 38.23 -9.14
N GLU A 245 -3.78 38.65 -8.75
CA GLU A 245 -3.47 40.07 -8.60
C GLU A 245 -2.12 40.43 -9.26
N GLU A 246 -2.30 41.13 -10.39
CA GLU A 246 -1.55 42.27 -10.91
C GLU A 246 -0.05 42.19 -11.24
N ILE A 247 0.15 42.14 -12.56
CA ILE A 247 1.23 42.74 -13.33
C ILE A 247 1.32 44.26 -13.00
N PHE A 248 2.47 44.72 -12.48
CA PHE A 248 3.27 45.87 -12.99
C PHE A 248 4.19 46.41 -11.88
N THR A 249 5.50 46.15 -11.97
CA THR A 249 6.50 47.24 -12.02
C THR A 249 7.87 46.72 -12.48
N LYS A 250 8.31 47.38 -13.56
CA LYS A 250 9.64 47.48 -14.20
C LYS A 250 10.89 46.94 -13.47
N ASP A 251 11.62 46.12 -14.22
CA ASP A 251 13.09 45.85 -14.28
C ASP A 251 13.96 47.14 -14.25
N PRO A 252 15.33 47.10 -14.18
CA PRO A 252 16.25 45.94 -14.11
C PRO A 252 17.46 46.11 -13.16
N HIS A 253 18.14 45.01 -12.80
CA HIS A 253 19.61 44.81 -12.90
C HIS A 253 20.21 43.76 -11.95
N ILE A 254 21.09 42.93 -12.53
CA ILE A 254 22.19 42.11 -11.96
C ILE A 254 21.88 40.60 -11.74
N SER A 255 22.29 39.81 -12.73
CA SER A 255 22.86 38.45 -12.57
C SER A 255 24.40 38.58 -12.41
N PRO A 256 25.17 37.48 -12.24
CA PRO A 256 25.06 36.37 -11.27
C PRO A 256 26.43 36.11 -10.58
N GLN A 257 26.51 35.65 -9.33
CA GLN A 257 27.74 35.04 -8.82
C GLN A 257 27.50 33.88 -7.84
N SER A 258 27.89 32.68 -8.27
CA SER A 258 28.41 31.61 -7.43
C SER A 258 29.81 31.99 -6.89
N PRO A 259 30.21 31.49 -5.71
CA PRO A 259 31.29 30.48 -5.73
C PRO A 259 31.16 29.36 -4.67
N THR A 260 31.56 28.14 -5.05
CA THR A 260 32.05 27.04 -4.18
C THR A 260 33.54 27.26 -3.81
N PRO A 261 34.24 26.35 -3.09
CA PRO A 261 34.05 25.80 -1.74
C PRO A 261 35.32 25.97 -0.85
N SER A 262 35.29 25.62 0.44
CA SER A 262 36.47 25.37 1.31
C SER A 262 36.00 24.58 2.55
N SER A 263 36.42 23.33 2.80
CA SER A 263 37.76 22.82 3.21
C SER A 263 37.87 22.65 4.73
N SER A 264 38.52 21.54 5.13
CA SER A 264 38.87 20.99 6.45
C SER A 264 37.74 20.20 7.16
N GLY A 265 37.85 18.91 7.47
CA GLY A 265 38.96 17.96 7.45
C GLY A 265 39.19 17.42 8.86
N TYR A 266 38.84 16.18 9.17
CA TYR A 266 39.44 15.39 10.26
C TYR A 266 39.32 13.89 9.99
N SER A 267 40.46 13.23 10.02
CA SER A 267 40.66 11.78 9.98
C SER A 267 40.36 11.15 11.34
N SER A 268 39.74 9.96 11.33
CA SER A 268 39.85 8.94 12.40
C SER A 268 41.16 8.13 12.22
N PRO A 269 41.49 7.07 13.00
CA PRO A 269 40.85 6.51 14.20
C PRO A 269 41.84 6.13 15.33
N SER A 270 41.33 5.85 16.53
CA SER A 270 42.02 5.00 17.52
C SER A 270 41.02 4.20 18.37
N THR A 271 41.17 2.88 18.37
CA THR A 271 40.66 1.97 19.41
C THR A 271 41.51 2.09 20.68
N PRO A 272 41.01 1.60 21.84
CA PRO A 272 41.59 0.35 22.34
C PRO A 272 40.60 -0.60 23.03
N SER A 273 41.15 -1.79 23.30
CA SER A 273 40.55 -3.05 23.75
C SER A 273 40.58 -3.26 25.27
N SER A 274 39.74 -4.19 25.73
CA SER A 274 39.90 -5.15 26.85
C SER A 274 39.55 -4.78 28.31
N ARG A 275 38.60 -5.57 28.85
CA ARG A 275 38.59 -6.30 30.15
C ARG A 275 37.30 -7.16 30.15
N ARG A 276 37.34 -8.50 29.99
CA ARG A 276 37.71 -9.61 30.89
C ARG A 276 36.99 -9.57 32.25
N SER A 277 36.07 -10.51 32.47
CA SER A 277 36.11 -11.50 33.57
C SER A 277 34.97 -12.53 33.43
N SER A 278 35.36 -13.79 33.55
CA SER A 278 34.51 -14.97 33.61
C SER A 278 34.24 -15.33 35.08
N ILE A 279 33.07 -15.90 35.40
CA ILE A 279 32.95 -16.93 36.44
C ILE A 279 31.69 -17.75 36.16
N SER A 280 31.86 -19.08 36.19
CA SER A 280 30.81 -20.08 36.20
C SER A 280 30.72 -20.65 37.62
N THR A 281 29.51 -20.89 38.12
CA THR A 281 29.27 -21.87 39.19
C THR A 281 27.92 -22.55 38.98
N SER A 282 27.99 -23.87 39.09
CA SER A 282 26.97 -24.92 39.07
C SER A 282 25.90 -24.83 40.16
N SER A 283 24.71 -25.41 39.94
CA SER A 283 24.12 -26.45 40.82
C SER A 283 22.84 -27.01 40.19
N GLU A 284 22.66 -28.32 40.34
CA GLU A 284 21.55 -29.14 39.84
C GLU A 284 20.36 -29.24 40.82
N PHE A 285 19.22 -29.75 40.30
CA PHE A 285 18.03 -30.40 40.92
C PHE A 285 17.20 -29.54 41.93
N SER A 286 15.87 -29.63 42.03
CA SER A 286 14.93 -30.76 41.84
C SER A 286 13.52 -30.29 41.43
N ASP A 287 12.82 -31.14 40.68
CA ASP A 287 11.36 -31.22 40.63
C ASP A 287 10.84 -31.84 41.95
N GLU A 288 9.75 -31.31 42.54
CA GLU A 288 8.70 -32.09 43.22
C GLU A 288 7.38 -31.28 43.25
N ASP A 289 6.31 -31.92 42.77
CA ASP A 289 4.91 -31.51 42.86
C ASP A 289 4.36 -31.75 44.28
N GLU A 290 3.50 -30.85 44.80
CA GLU A 290 2.42 -31.26 45.72
C GLU A 290 1.16 -30.39 45.54
N ILE A 291 0.03 -31.10 45.61
CA ILE A 291 -1.37 -30.72 45.38
C ILE A 291 -1.99 -30.16 46.67
N PHE A 292 -2.90 -29.19 46.57
CA PHE A 292 -4.01 -29.03 47.54
C PHE A 292 -5.28 -28.55 46.82
N GLU A 293 -6.31 -29.39 46.82
CA GLU A 293 -7.72 -28.96 46.72
C GLU A 293 -8.28 -28.74 48.13
N ASP A 294 -9.11 -27.73 48.33
CA ASP A 294 -10.42 -27.86 49.02
C ASP A 294 -11.21 -26.52 49.11
N ASN A 295 -12.40 -26.54 48.49
CA ASN A 295 -13.73 -26.18 49.02
C ASN A 295 -14.16 -24.74 49.46
N MET A 296 -15.09 -24.18 48.67
CA MET A 296 -16.38 -23.48 48.98
C MET A 296 -16.52 -22.39 50.08
N SER A 297 -17.04 -21.21 49.70
CA SER A 297 -18.13 -20.53 50.44
C SER A 297 -18.93 -19.51 49.60
N SER A 298 -20.22 -19.45 49.88
CA SER A 298 -21.31 -18.58 49.38
C SER A 298 -21.14 -17.09 49.70
N ASP A 299 -21.89 -16.26 48.97
CA ASP A 299 -22.37 -14.88 49.25
C ASP A 299 -21.80 -13.81 48.33
N GLU A 300 -22.47 -13.44 47.23
CA GLU A 300 -22.48 -12.07 46.64
C GLU A 300 -23.63 -11.92 45.60
N GLU A 301 -24.88 -11.70 46.04
CA GLU A 301 -25.95 -11.16 45.17
C GLU A 301 -26.33 -9.74 45.65
N GLU A 302 -25.38 -8.80 45.60
CA GLU A 302 -25.71 -7.36 45.78
C GLU A 302 -24.70 -6.39 45.13
N TYR A 303 -23.99 -6.81 44.06
CA TYR A 303 -22.99 -5.95 43.38
C TYR A 303 -23.26 -5.69 41.88
N GLU A 304 -24.36 -6.18 41.31
CA GLU A 304 -24.59 -6.07 39.85
C GLU A 304 -25.38 -4.82 39.39
N GLN A 305 -26.08 -4.09 40.28
CA GLN A 305 -26.89 -2.93 39.85
C GLN A 305 -26.10 -1.62 39.72
N GLU A 306 -25.10 -1.38 40.56
CA GLU A 306 -24.37 -0.10 40.58
C GLU A 306 -23.42 0.02 39.37
N GLY A 307 -22.77 -1.08 38.99
CA GLY A 307 -21.92 -1.15 37.80
C GLY A 307 -22.69 -1.10 36.46
N LEU A 308 -24.00 -1.33 36.45
CA LEU A 308 -24.84 -1.17 35.25
C LEU A 308 -25.24 0.28 35.04
N LYS A 309 -25.47 1.05 36.11
CA LYS A 309 -25.86 2.45 36.02
C LYS A 309 -24.74 3.33 35.47
N ASP A 310 -23.51 3.13 35.97
CA ASP A 310 -22.32 3.82 35.46
C ASP A 310 -22.03 3.50 33.98
N LYS A 311 -22.34 2.27 33.55
CA LYS A 311 -22.21 1.87 32.13
C LYS A 311 -23.27 2.55 31.26
N VAL A 312 -24.50 2.69 31.75
CA VAL A 312 -25.59 3.36 31.02
C VAL A 312 -25.31 4.85 30.90
N ASP A 313 -24.86 5.52 31.98
CA ASP A 313 -24.53 6.95 31.95
C ASP A 313 -23.33 7.24 31.01
N LYS A 314 -22.34 6.34 30.96
CA LYS A 314 -21.25 6.42 29.97
C LYS A 314 -21.74 6.28 28.53
N ILE A 315 -22.65 5.35 28.26
CA ILE A 315 -23.23 5.15 26.93
C ILE A 315 -24.09 6.36 26.51
N ILE A 316 -24.84 6.97 27.45
CA ILE A 316 -25.65 8.16 27.16
C ILE A 316 -24.76 9.34 26.77
N ASN A 317 -23.66 9.59 27.50
CA ASN A 317 -22.71 10.63 27.13
C ASN A 317 -22.04 10.36 25.77
N GLU A 318 -21.65 9.11 25.48
CA GLU A 318 -21.11 8.73 24.17
C GLU A 318 -22.14 8.97 23.03
N ILE A 319 -23.44 8.77 23.29
CA ILE A 319 -24.50 9.03 22.30
C ILE A 319 -24.74 10.53 22.09
N GLU A 320 -24.78 11.34 23.16
CA GLU A 320 -24.92 12.80 23.05
C GLU A 320 -23.73 13.42 22.29
N GLU A 321 -22.50 12.96 22.55
CA GLU A 321 -21.30 13.40 21.83
C GLU A 321 -21.33 13.00 20.34
N LEU A 322 -21.83 11.80 20.02
CA LEU A 322 -22.03 11.36 18.63
C LEU A 322 -23.11 12.19 17.92
N GLU A 323 -24.15 12.63 18.62
CA GLU A 323 -25.20 13.48 18.07
C GLU A 323 -24.69 14.88 17.74
N GLU A 324 -23.89 15.48 18.62
CA GLU A 324 -23.21 16.77 18.37
C GLU A 324 -22.20 16.66 17.21
N GLY A 325 -21.44 15.57 17.15
CA GLY A 325 -20.53 15.26 16.04
C GLY A 325 -21.26 15.15 14.70
N LYS A 326 -22.40 14.43 14.68
CA LYS A 326 -23.24 14.32 13.49
C LYS A 326 -23.78 15.67 13.03
N GLU A 327 -24.16 16.56 13.94
CA GLU A 327 -24.64 17.90 13.59
C GLU A 327 -23.53 18.77 12.99
N THR A 328 -22.31 18.67 13.51
CA THR A 328 -21.14 19.39 12.96
C THR A 328 -20.72 18.86 11.59
N PHE A 329 -20.72 17.55 11.37
CA PHE A 329 -20.48 16.98 10.04
C PHE A 329 -21.60 17.34 9.05
N THR A 330 -22.86 17.39 9.49
CA THR A 330 -23.98 17.84 8.65
C THR A 330 -23.76 19.28 8.18
N LYS A 331 -23.28 20.17 9.06
CA LYS A 331 -22.92 21.56 8.70
C LYS A 331 -21.76 21.61 7.70
N TYR A 332 -20.74 20.76 7.88
CA TYR A 332 -19.60 20.66 6.97
C TYR A 332 -20.02 20.19 5.56
N PHE A 333 -20.83 19.13 5.45
CA PHE A 333 -21.34 18.65 4.16
C PHE A 333 -22.31 19.63 3.51
N ALA A 334 -23.11 20.36 4.29
CA ALA A 334 -23.97 21.43 3.77
C ALA A 334 -23.14 22.58 3.17
N ALA A 335 -22.00 22.93 3.78
CA ALA A 335 -21.10 23.93 3.24
C ALA A 335 -20.45 23.47 1.92
N GLN A 336 -20.00 22.21 1.84
CA GLN A 336 -19.47 21.63 0.60
C GLN A 336 -20.52 21.55 -0.51
N ALA A 337 -21.76 21.15 -0.19
CA ALA A 337 -22.85 21.09 -1.15
C ALA A 337 -23.20 22.48 -1.73
N LYS A 338 -23.15 23.52 -0.88
CA LYS A 338 -23.34 24.90 -1.32
C LYS A 338 -22.23 25.35 -2.27
N GLN A 339 -20.97 25.07 -1.93
CA GLN A 339 -19.82 25.37 -2.80
C GLN A 339 -19.92 24.68 -4.16
N LEU A 340 -20.40 23.42 -4.18
CA LEU A 340 -20.62 22.68 -5.42
C LEU A 340 -21.70 23.32 -6.30
N GLU A 341 -22.79 23.79 -5.71
CA GLU A 341 -23.88 24.45 -6.44
C GLU A 341 -23.47 25.84 -6.97
N ASP A 342 -22.66 26.58 -6.20
CA ASP A 342 -22.08 27.85 -6.63
C ASP A 342 -21.14 27.64 -7.84
N LEU A 343 -20.30 26.59 -7.81
CA LEU A 343 -19.46 26.19 -8.94
C LEU A 343 -20.30 25.78 -10.16
N ARG A 344 -21.39 25.04 -9.95
CA ARG A 344 -22.30 24.60 -11.02
C ARG A 344 -22.99 25.79 -11.70
N THR A 345 -23.38 26.79 -10.90
CA THR A 345 -23.99 28.03 -11.38
C THR A 345 -22.99 28.87 -12.16
N CYS A 346 -21.75 28.99 -11.67
CA CYS A 346 -20.65 29.67 -12.35
C CYS A 346 -20.35 29.02 -13.72
N LEU A 347 -20.25 27.69 -13.77
CA LEU A 347 -20.06 26.94 -15.03
C LEU A 347 -21.20 27.14 -16.03
N LYS A 348 -22.44 27.30 -15.55
CA LYS A 348 -23.60 27.55 -16.39
C LYS A 348 -23.56 28.98 -16.98
N SER A 349 -23.29 29.99 -16.15
CA SER A 349 -23.13 31.38 -16.61
C SER A 349 -22.03 31.50 -17.67
N ARG A 350 -20.88 30.87 -17.42
CA ARG A 350 -19.74 30.90 -18.34
C ARG A 350 -20.00 30.15 -19.66
N ARG A 351 -20.90 29.17 -19.66
CA ARG A 351 -21.35 28.47 -20.87
C ARG A 351 -22.32 29.31 -21.69
N ASP A 352 -23.14 30.12 -21.04
CA ASP A 352 -24.10 31.01 -21.69
C ASP A 352 -23.43 32.28 -22.27
N GLU A 353 -22.26 32.69 -21.73
CA GLU A 353 -21.42 33.77 -22.28
C GLU A 353 -20.61 33.39 -23.53
N VAL A 354 -20.47 32.08 -23.82
CA VAL A 354 -19.66 31.55 -24.94
C VAL A 354 -20.53 31.13 -26.15
N LYS A 355 -21.84 31.35 -26.07
CA LYS A 355 -22.79 31.21 -27.18
C LYS A 355 -23.22 32.58 -27.68
#